data_AF-A0A8T5HEY6-F1
#
_entry.id   AF-A0A8T5HEY6-F1
#
_cell.length_a   1.000
_cell.length_b   1.000
_cell.length_c   1.000
_cell.angle_alpha   90.00
_cell.angle_beta   90.00
_cell.angle_gamma   90.00
#
_symmetry.space_group_name_H-M   'P 1'
#
loop_
_entity.id
_entity.type
_entity.pdbx_description
1 polymer ?
#
loop_
_entity_poly.entity_id
_entity_poly.type
_entity_poly.pdbx_seq_one_letter_code
_entity_poly.pdbx_strand_id
1 'polypeptide(L)' 'MATHGSLTKAGKVRGQTPKVEGRKIVGTNSKLRNKSNYNKRFVLVEKGLVGKMPGQNKASAQRRRRR' A
#
# COMPACT_ATOMS: atom_id res chain seq x y z
N MET A 1 28.71 -16.24 -21.88
CA MET A 1 27.55 -16.28 -22.82
C MET A 1 26.28 -16.44 -22.00
N ALA A 2 25.39 -15.45 -21.95
CA ALA A 2 24.13 -15.53 -21.17
C ALA A 2 23.04 -16.20 -22.02
N THR A 3 23.10 -17.52 -22.14
CA THR A 3 22.15 -18.33 -22.92
C THR A 3 20.70 -18.06 -22.50
N HIS A 4 19.80 -17.86 -23.46
CA HIS A 4 18.37 -17.65 -23.19
C HIS A 4 17.76 -18.93 -22.59
N GLY A 5 16.91 -18.80 -21.57
CA GLY A 5 16.14 -19.92 -21.02
C GLY A 5 16.88 -20.95 -20.15
N SER A 6 18.14 -20.76 -19.79
CA SER A 6 18.87 -21.71 -18.94
C SER A 6 18.38 -21.72 -17.49
N LEU A 7 18.38 -22.90 -16.85
CA LEU A 7 18.09 -23.10 -15.42
C LEU A 7 18.94 -22.21 -14.50
N THR A 8 20.13 -21.80 -14.96
CA THR A 8 21.03 -20.88 -14.26
C THR A 8 20.43 -19.48 -14.03
N LYS A 9 19.30 -19.15 -14.66
CA LYS A 9 18.57 -17.87 -14.45
C LYS A 9 17.50 -17.96 -13.37
N ALA A 10 17.21 -19.15 -12.84
CA ALA A 10 16.22 -19.34 -11.80
C ALA A 10 16.59 -18.53 -10.55
N GLY A 11 15.64 -17.76 -10.02
CA GLY A 11 15.85 -16.97 -8.80
C GLY A 11 16.73 -15.72 -8.94
N LYS A 12 17.31 -15.43 -10.12
CA LYS A 12 18.20 -14.27 -10.35
C LYS A 12 17.62 -12.96 -9.80
N VAL A 13 16.40 -12.61 -10.21
CA VAL A 13 15.77 -11.34 -9.81
C VAL A 13 15.44 -11.33 -8.31
N ARG A 14 15.07 -12.48 -7.74
CA ARG A 14 14.77 -12.61 -6.31
C ARG A 14 16.02 -12.43 -5.44
N GLY A 15 17.18 -12.93 -5.88
CA GLY A 15 18.47 -12.72 -5.20
C GLY A 15 19.07 -11.33 -5.42
N GLN A 16 18.79 -10.70 -6.57
CA GLN A 16 19.19 -9.32 -6.84
C GLN A 16 18.38 -8.29 -6.06
N THR A 17 17.13 -8.61 -5.71
CA THR A 17 16.27 -7.69 -4.95
C THR A 17 16.74 -7.66 -3.50
N PRO A 18 17.22 -6.51 -2.97
CA PRO A 18 17.64 -6.43 -1.57
C PRO A 18 16.46 -6.76 -0.66
N LYS A 19 16.73 -7.51 0.43
CA LYS A 19 15.71 -7.81 1.43
C LYS A 19 15.35 -6.51 2.17
N VAL A 20 14.10 -6.08 2.01
CA VAL A 20 13.55 -4.93 2.74
C VAL A 20 12.74 -5.44 3.93
N GLU A 21 13.11 -5.01 5.13
CA GLU A 21 12.40 -5.37 6.35
C GLU A 21 11.04 -4.68 6.46
N GLY A 22 10.07 -5.41 7.01
CA GLY A 22 8.73 -4.91 7.23
C GLY A 22 8.69 -3.88 8.37
N ARG A 23 7.89 -2.81 8.22
CA ARG A 23 7.61 -1.92 9.35
C ARG A 23 6.64 -2.60 10.32
N LYS A 24 6.77 -2.31 11.62
CA LYS A 24 5.80 -2.77 12.64
C LYS A 24 4.41 -2.21 12.31
N ILE A 25 3.43 -3.10 12.13
CA ILE A 25 2.02 -2.73 11.91
C ILE A 25 1.23 -3.10 13.16
N VAL A 26 0.67 -2.10 13.83
CA VAL A 26 -0.27 -2.32 14.95
C VAL A 26 -1.68 -2.07 14.43
N GLY A 27 -2.48 -3.13 14.36
CA GLY A 27 -3.88 -3.06 13.98
C GLY A 27 -4.75 -2.48 15.10
N THR A 28 -5.90 -1.93 14.73
CA THR A 28 -6.95 -1.55 15.70
C THR A 28 -8.04 -2.62 15.73
N ASN A 29 -8.81 -2.67 16.83
CA ASN A 29 -9.97 -3.53 16.96
C ASN A 29 -10.99 -3.27 15.82
N SER A 30 -11.73 -4.30 15.42
CA SER A 30 -12.72 -4.30 14.34
C SER A 30 -13.71 -3.14 14.44
N LYS A 31 -14.22 -2.85 15.64
CA LYS A 31 -15.15 -1.73 15.89
C LYS A 31 -14.54 -0.37 15.54
N LEU A 32 -13.30 -0.12 15.97
CA LEU A 32 -12.60 1.14 15.69
C LEU A 32 -12.23 1.26 14.21
N ARG A 33 -11.77 0.16 13.61
CA ARG A 33 -11.47 0.10 12.17
C ARG A 33 -12.72 0.41 11.33
N ASN A 34 -13.86 -0.19 11.67
CA ASN A 34 -15.12 0.02 10.95
C ASN A 34 -15.63 1.45 11.12
N LYS A 35 -15.55 2.02 12.33
CA LYS A 35 -15.90 3.44 12.58
C LYS A 35 -15.04 4.39 11.75
N SER A 36 -13.72 4.17 11.71
CA SER A 36 -12.80 4.98 10.91
C SER A 36 -13.09 4.87 9.41
N ASN A 37 -13.37 3.65 8.91
CA ASN A 37 -13.74 3.42 7.52
C ASN A 37 -15.06 4.10 7.13
N TYR A 38 -16.08 4.04 8.00
CA TYR A 38 -17.35 4.71 7.77
C TYR A 38 -17.17 6.23 7.66
N ASN A 39 -16.49 6.83 8.64
CA ASN A 39 -16.21 8.26 8.64
C ASN A 39 -15.42 8.69 7.40
N LYS A 40 -14.39 7.93 7.02
CA LYS A 40 -13.55 8.21 5.84
C LYS A 40 -14.32 8.13 4.52
N ARG A 41 -15.26 7.18 4.39
CA ARG A 41 -15.95 6.89 3.12
C ARG A 41 -17.23 7.71 2.92
N PHE A 42 -17.97 7.98 3.99
CA PHE A 42 -19.30 8.58 3.91
C PHE A 42 -19.29 9.99 4.50
N VAL A 43 -19.00 10.12 5.80
CA VAL A 43 -19.13 11.38 6.54
C VAL A 43 -18.21 12.49 5.99
N LEU A 44 -16.93 12.18 5.74
CA LEU A 44 -15.97 13.18 5.26
C LEU A 44 -16.15 13.52 3.77
N VAL A 45 -16.76 12.62 3.01
CA VAL A 45 -17.08 12.83 1.58
C VAL A 45 -18.32 13.70 1.46
N GLU A 46 -19.37 13.41 2.23
CA GLU A 46 -20.61 14.18 2.29
C GLU A 46 -20.36 15.62 2.74
N LYS A 47 -19.51 15.82 3.74
CA LYS A 47 -19.14 17.15 4.26
C LYS A 47 -18.20 17.95 3.34
N GLY A 48 -17.81 17.40 2.18
CA GLY A 48 -16.93 18.08 1.22
C GLY A 48 -15.48 18.30 1.70
N LEU A 49 -15.12 17.81 2.88
CA LEU A 49 -13.80 17.97 3.50
C LEU A 49 -12.72 17.13 2.80
N VAL A 50 -13.14 16.10 2.06
CA VAL A 50 -12.31 15.31 1.17
C VAL A 50 -12.95 15.41 -0.21
N GLY A 51 -12.20 15.82 -1.24
CA GLY A 51 -12.75 15.97 -2.60
C GLY A 51 -13.45 14.70 -3.13
N LYS A 52 -14.21 14.80 -4.26
CA LYS A 52 -14.96 13.69 -4.90
C LYS A 52 -14.22 12.35 -4.77
N MET A 53 -14.90 11.35 -4.16
CA MET A 53 -14.35 10.08 -3.65
C MET A 53 -13.00 9.71 -4.27
N PRO A 54 -11.87 10.10 -3.65
CA PRO A 54 -10.59 9.64 -4.12
C PRO A 54 -10.56 8.12 -4.01
N GLY A 55 -10.12 7.42 -5.07
CA GLY A 55 -9.78 6.00 -4.96
C GLY A 55 -8.99 5.75 -3.68
N GLN A 56 -9.33 4.70 -2.94
CA GLN A 56 -8.87 4.50 -1.55
C GLN A 56 -7.33 4.48 -1.40
N ASN A 57 -6.64 4.26 -2.52
CA ASN A 57 -5.19 4.21 -2.64
C ASN A 57 -4.65 5.14 -3.75
N LYS A 58 -4.95 6.46 -3.70
CA LYS A 58 -4.32 7.42 -4.62
C LYS A 58 -2.80 7.45 -4.42
N ALA A 59 -2.04 7.25 -5.50
CA ALA A 59 -0.57 7.22 -5.48
C ALA A 59 0.07 8.51 -4.89
N SER A 60 -0.60 9.67 -5.02
CA SER A 60 -0.16 10.92 -4.42
C SER A 60 -0.24 10.93 -2.88
N ALA A 61 -1.21 10.23 -2.29
CA ALA A 61 -1.34 10.09 -0.84
C ALA A 61 -0.26 9.15 -0.26
N GLN A 62 0.18 8.15 -1.03
CA GLN A 62 1.27 7.26 -0.65
C GLN A 62 2.64 7.99 -0.58
N ARG A 63 2.86 9.03 -1.41
CA ARG A 63 4.09 9.85 -1.38
C ARG A 63 4.22 10.72 -0.12
N ARG A 64 3.13 11.26 0.42
CA ARG A 64 3.16 12.09 1.64
C ARG A 64 3.52 11.33 2.92
N ARG A 65 3.22 10.04 3.00
CA ARG A 65 3.55 9.18 4.16
C ARG A 65 5.02 8.71 4.20
N ARG A 66 5.81 9.09 3.19
CA ARG A 66 7.24 8.75 3.07
C ARG A 66 8.18 9.89 3.46
N ARG A 67 7.64 11.09 3.75
CA ARG A 67 8.39 12.18 4.40
C ARG A 67 8.26 12.06 5.91
#